data_AF-A0A2N3A6A6-F1
#
_entry.id   AF-A0A2N3A6A6-F1
#
_cell.length_a   1.000
_cell.length_b   1.000
_cell.length_c   1.000
_cell.angle_alpha   90.00
_cell.angle_beta   90.00
_cell.angle_gamma   90.00
#
_symmetry.space_group_name_H-M   'P 1'
#
loop_
_entity.id
_entity.type
_entity.pdbx_description
1 polymer ?
#
loop_
_entity_poly.entity_id
_entity_poly.type
_entity_poly.pdbx_seq_one_letter_code
_entity_poly.pdbx_strand_id
1 'polypeptide(L)'
;MKIKAILILLILSKFSLSQVSPVSRDLLFGVKTGLNFTRFSNQFYELDHGTKPLIGVFIESRVYNNVFMAGSVSYSLKGSNSASPFYKIENQYLEPELTFGLKLSKYLRLYSGVKLSLLRHSNLLILNGTSFSGYERIPITGYHSEVSIPIGISYFLYRNTSLNIDYCLPVISDAKSNFGLTFKIPVNSPNKAETYRQKRKIASANQINQLKNGTLIVRLKTSENKISVLKDMGKVEMAERVQKAQKEENMRIVHAFRTELDFCKVEFVFSNNSQNILDGNLEHIFLNDMLKVDSARQIDTANEILIAEFDSKSKDTVKYFSHVGHGYIENKGVRPIHRYYTSSMEFEGLALIILDKDFVQLNKPFPYFIPAEFKSIKKHPEHSFLLTPFFLYPNWYYNKTVREMNRRLHRFYNKVN
;
A
#
# COMPACT_ATOMS: atom_id res chain seq x y z
N MET A 1 38.61 20.52 26.48
CA MET A 1 37.32 20.38 25.77
C MET A 1 37.07 19.01 25.14
N LYS A 2 38.10 18.24 24.74
CA LYS A 2 37.97 16.94 24.03
C LYS A 2 37.28 15.81 24.83
N ILE A 3 37.24 15.88 26.16
CA ILE A 3 36.65 14.83 27.03
C ILE A 3 35.11 14.93 27.13
N LYS A 4 34.50 16.12 26.93
CA LYS A 4 33.04 16.29 27.05
C LYS A 4 32.25 15.64 25.89
N ALA A 5 32.85 15.48 24.72
CA ALA A 5 32.21 14.82 23.57
C ALA A 5 32.04 13.29 23.77
N ILE A 6 32.98 12.66 24.47
CA ILE A 6 32.93 11.22 24.78
C ILE A 6 31.82 10.91 25.79
N LEU A 7 31.54 11.85 26.70
CA LEU A 7 30.49 11.70 27.72
C LEU A 7 29.08 11.71 27.12
N ILE A 8 28.85 12.49 26.05
CA ILE A 8 27.55 12.55 25.35
C ILE A 8 27.26 11.22 24.63
N LEU A 9 28.29 10.56 24.10
CA LEU A 9 28.18 9.25 23.46
C LEU A 9 27.86 8.13 24.47
N LEU A 10 28.40 8.21 25.70
CA LEU A 10 28.10 7.27 26.78
C LEU A 10 26.68 7.44 27.36
N ILE A 11 26.16 8.67 27.44
CA ILE A 11 24.79 8.92 27.94
C ILE A 11 23.73 8.34 26.99
N LEU A 12 23.99 8.33 25.67
CA LEU A 12 23.09 7.70 24.70
C LEU A 12 23.06 6.17 24.79
N SER A 13 24.11 5.53 25.33
CA SER A 13 24.16 4.06 25.48
C SER A 13 23.26 3.53 26.61
N LYS A 14 22.82 4.40 27.54
CA LYS A 14 21.93 4.02 28.66
C LYS A 14 20.44 4.13 28.34
N PHE A 15 20.06 4.64 27.17
CA PHE A 15 18.67 4.65 26.73
C PHE A 15 18.24 3.26 26.22
N SER A 16 17.77 2.44 27.16
CA SER A 16 16.80 1.33 27.01
C SER A 16 17.08 0.30 25.90
N LEU A 17 17.84 -0.75 26.26
CA LEU A 17 17.99 -1.98 25.48
C LEU A 17 16.96 -3.08 25.85
N SER A 18 15.96 -2.78 26.68
CA SER A 18 14.96 -3.75 27.11
C SER A 18 13.74 -3.69 26.20
N GLN A 19 13.53 -4.77 25.43
CA GLN A 19 12.43 -5.02 24.47
C GLN A 19 12.66 -4.49 23.05
N VAL A 20 13.52 -5.14 22.27
CA VAL A 20 13.58 -4.91 20.82
C VAL A 20 13.52 -6.24 20.07
N SER A 21 12.36 -6.53 19.50
CA SER A 21 12.17 -7.62 18.55
C SER A 21 13.00 -7.35 17.29
N PRO A 22 13.71 -8.35 16.73
CA PRO A 22 14.44 -8.19 15.47
C PRO A 22 13.46 -7.89 14.34
N VAL A 23 13.48 -6.66 13.84
CA VAL A 23 12.68 -6.25 12.68
C VAL A 23 13.39 -6.68 11.40
N SER A 24 12.61 -7.05 10.37
CA SER A 24 13.10 -7.36 9.03
C SER A 24 14.17 -6.37 8.58
N ARG A 25 15.32 -6.88 8.14
CA ARG A 25 16.49 -6.08 7.75
C ARG A 25 16.20 -5.33 6.45
N ASP A 26 15.63 -4.14 6.55
CA ASP A 26 15.53 -3.19 5.44
C ASP A 26 16.94 -2.75 5.05
N LEU A 27 17.45 -3.28 3.93
CA LEU A 27 18.72 -2.87 3.34
C LEU A 27 18.46 -1.83 2.25
N LEU A 28 18.97 -0.62 2.44
CA LEU A 28 18.93 0.47 1.47
C LEU A 28 20.30 0.59 0.82
N PHE A 29 20.33 0.69 -0.51
CA PHE A 29 21.54 1.10 -1.23
C PHE A 29 21.19 2.19 -2.22
N GLY A 30 22.14 3.07 -2.50
CA GLY A 30 21.91 4.16 -3.44
C GLY A 30 23.11 5.05 -3.67
N VAL A 31 22.83 6.22 -4.23
CA VAL A 31 23.81 7.22 -4.62
C VAL A 31 23.77 8.38 -3.64
N LYS A 32 24.94 8.90 -3.27
CA LYS A 32 25.10 10.15 -2.53
C LYS A 32 25.76 11.21 -3.40
N THR A 33 25.28 12.44 -3.34
CA THR A 33 25.85 13.58 -4.06
C THR A 33 25.68 14.85 -3.26
N GLY A 34 26.59 15.80 -3.36
CA GLY A 34 26.56 16.97 -2.49
C GLY A 34 27.68 17.96 -2.72
N LEU A 35 27.82 18.87 -1.77
CA LEU A 35 28.83 19.92 -1.74
C LEU A 35 29.57 19.89 -0.40
N ASN A 36 30.89 20.01 -0.48
CA ASN A 36 31.78 20.31 0.63
C ASN A 36 32.08 21.80 0.64
N PHE A 37 32.09 22.38 1.83
CA PHE A 37 32.53 23.73 2.14
C PHE A 37 33.74 23.59 3.07
N THR A 38 34.94 23.66 2.50
CA THR A 38 36.18 23.36 3.23
C THR A 38 37.01 24.62 3.43
N ARG A 39 37.58 24.78 4.62
CA ARG A 39 38.65 25.75 4.89
C ARG A 39 39.87 25.00 5.38
N PHE A 40 40.94 24.98 4.58
CA PHE A 40 42.24 24.51 5.04
C PHE A 40 42.85 25.58 5.96
N SER A 41 43.48 25.14 7.04
CA SER A 41 44.34 25.98 7.88
C SER A 41 45.76 25.89 7.33
N ASN A 42 46.36 27.05 7.11
CA ASN A 42 47.76 27.18 6.76
C ASN A 42 48.36 28.22 7.71
N GLN A 43 49.56 27.95 8.24
CA GLN A 43 50.26 28.88 9.13
C GLN A 43 50.65 30.19 8.44
N PHE A 44 50.81 30.15 7.11
CA PHE A 44 51.31 31.28 6.33
C PHE A 44 50.22 32.13 5.69
N TYR A 45 49.01 31.60 5.52
CA TYR A 45 47.96 32.27 4.76
C TYR A 45 46.58 32.03 5.36
N GLU A 46 45.79 33.10 5.42
CA GLU A 46 44.35 32.97 5.66
C GLU A 46 43.67 32.48 4.40
N LEU A 47 43.08 31.29 4.50
CA LEU A 47 42.29 30.70 3.45
C LEU A 47 40.81 30.84 3.78
N ASP A 48 39.98 31.14 2.79
CA ASP A 48 38.54 31.15 2.84
C ASP A 48 37.94 29.81 2.43
N HIS A 49 36.65 29.65 2.71
CA HIS A 49 35.93 28.42 2.38
C HIS A 49 35.82 28.27 0.86
N GLY A 50 36.17 27.09 0.35
CA GLY A 50 35.91 26.71 -1.03
C GLY A 50 34.78 25.69 -1.11
N THR A 51 33.86 25.93 -2.05
CA THR A 51 32.77 24.99 -2.36
C THR A 51 33.22 24.01 -3.43
N LYS A 52 33.04 22.72 -3.18
CA LYS A 52 33.46 21.64 -4.08
C LYS A 52 32.49 20.45 -4.06
N PRO A 53 32.28 19.77 -5.19
CA PRO A 53 31.33 18.67 -5.25
C PRO A 53 31.86 17.39 -4.61
N LEU A 54 30.93 16.52 -4.20
CA LEU A 54 31.18 15.15 -3.79
C LEU A 54 30.14 14.22 -4.42
N ILE A 55 30.55 13.00 -4.77
CA ILE A 55 29.67 11.96 -5.30
C ILE A 55 30.11 10.59 -4.75
N GLY A 56 29.18 9.68 -4.53
CA GLY A 56 29.51 8.37 -4.00
C GLY A 56 28.32 7.42 -3.99
N VAL A 57 28.55 6.25 -3.41
CA VAL A 57 27.52 5.24 -3.16
C VAL A 57 27.42 4.95 -1.66
N PHE A 58 26.25 4.50 -1.23
CA PHE A 58 26.02 4.13 0.16
C PHE A 58 25.19 2.85 0.28
N ILE A 59 25.37 2.19 1.41
CA ILE A 59 24.55 1.10 1.91
C ILE A 59 24.14 1.42 3.35
N GLU A 60 22.87 1.29 3.67
CA GLU A 60 22.30 1.57 4.98
C GLU A 60 21.43 0.40 5.42
N SER A 61 21.59 0.00 6.67
CA SER A 61 20.78 -1.05 7.29
C SER A 61 20.18 -0.54 8.59
N ARG A 62 18.90 -0.85 8.80
CA ARG A 62 18.24 -0.65 10.09
C ARG A 62 18.61 -1.80 11.01
N VAL A 63 19.34 -1.48 12.08
CA VAL A 63 19.74 -2.46 13.11
C VAL A 63 18.60 -2.67 14.11
N TYR A 64 17.96 -1.56 14.50
CA TYR A 64 16.78 -1.53 15.38
C TYR A 64 15.80 -0.46 14.91
N ASN A 65 14.58 -0.42 15.44
CA ASN A 65 13.54 0.55 15.04
C ASN A 65 14.03 2.01 14.95
N ASN A 66 14.92 2.40 15.87
CA ASN A 66 15.47 3.75 15.95
C ASN A 66 16.99 3.81 15.73
N VAL A 67 17.66 2.70 15.41
CA VAL A 67 19.12 2.67 15.22
C VAL A 67 19.44 2.18 13.81
N PHE A 68 20.30 2.92 13.12
CA PHE A 68 20.78 2.53 11.80
C PHE A 68 22.31 2.56 11.74
N MET A 69 22.83 1.77 10.80
CA MET A 69 24.23 1.76 10.44
C MET A 69 24.32 1.96 8.93
N ALA A 70 25.24 2.82 8.49
CA ALA A 70 25.45 3.05 7.07
C ALA A 70 26.94 3.08 6.72
N GLY A 71 27.30 2.32 5.69
CA GLY A 71 28.60 2.36 5.05
C GLY A 71 28.52 3.10 3.73
N SER A 72 29.55 3.85 3.36
CA SER A 72 29.57 4.56 2.09
C SER A 72 30.98 4.82 1.59
N VAL A 73 31.12 5.03 0.28
CA VAL A 73 32.38 5.41 -0.36
C VAL A 73 32.12 6.61 -1.28
N SER A 74 32.80 7.73 -1.04
CA SER A 74 32.74 8.91 -1.91
C SER A 74 34.03 9.13 -2.68
N TYR A 75 33.91 9.74 -3.85
CA TYR A 75 34.92 10.63 -4.38
C TYR A 75 34.55 12.07 -4.01
N SER A 76 35.45 12.81 -3.36
CA SER A 76 35.19 14.18 -2.93
C SER A 76 36.29 15.14 -3.37
N LEU A 77 35.86 16.33 -3.80
CA LEU A 77 36.72 17.48 -3.95
C LEU A 77 36.57 18.36 -2.71
N LYS A 78 37.68 18.87 -2.20
CA LYS A 78 37.72 19.85 -1.10
C LYS A 78 38.63 20.98 -1.53
N GLY A 79 38.26 22.22 -1.25
CA GLY A 79 39.05 23.35 -1.71
C GLY A 79 38.95 24.54 -0.78
N SER A 80 39.92 25.42 -0.85
CA SER A 80 39.94 26.70 -0.15
C SER A 80 40.59 27.75 -1.03
N ASN A 81 40.20 29.00 -0.87
CA ASN A 81 40.67 30.10 -1.71
C ASN A 81 41.46 31.10 -0.85
N SER A 82 42.46 31.77 -1.41
CA SER A 82 43.02 32.98 -0.83
C SER A 82 42.69 34.16 -1.73
N ALA A 83 42.30 35.30 -1.16
CA ALA A 83 41.92 36.49 -1.92
C ALA A 83 43.15 37.30 -2.38
N SER A 84 44.26 37.26 -1.64
CA SER A 84 45.47 38.02 -1.95
C SER A 84 46.74 37.32 -1.42
N PRO A 85 47.62 36.81 -2.30
CA PRO A 85 47.44 36.67 -3.75
C PRO A 85 46.29 35.71 -4.07
N PHE A 86 45.60 35.91 -5.20
CA PHE A 86 44.54 34.99 -5.60
C PHE A 86 45.14 33.63 -5.98
N TYR A 87 44.88 32.62 -5.15
CA TYR A 87 45.12 31.23 -5.49
C TYR A 87 44.09 30.34 -4.83
N LYS A 88 43.92 29.14 -5.37
CA LYS A 88 42.95 28.18 -4.84
C LYS A 88 43.60 26.82 -4.65
N ILE A 89 43.43 26.26 -3.48
CA ILE A 89 43.90 24.90 -3.18
C ILE A 89 42.75 23.95 -3.46
N GLU A 90 43.04 22.84 -4.13
CA GLU A 90 42.09 21.76 -4.39
C GLU A 90 42.72 20.42 -4.05
N ASN A 91 42.05 19.69 -3.16
CA ASN A 91 42.41 18.33 -2.77
C ASN A 91 41.33 17.35 -3.20
N GLN A 92 41.76 16.21 -3.73
CA GLN A 92 40.90 15.12 -4.19
C GLN A 92 41.02 13.94 -3.23
N TYR A 93 39.90 13.40 -2.76
CA TYR A 93 39.88 12.31 -1.80
C TYR A 93 38.99 11.15 -2.24
N LEU A 94 39.42 9.94 -1.90
CA LEU A 94 38.55 8.76 -1.81
C LEU A 94 38.17 8.57 -0.33
N GLU A 95 36.88 8.53 -0.03
CA GLU A 95 36.38 8.61 1.35
C GLU A 95 35.45 7.44 1.69
N PRO A 96 35.98 6.28 2.12
CA PRO A 96 35.19 5.31 2.85
C PRO A 96 34.77 5.89 4.21
N GLU A 97 33.51 5.67 4.54
CA GLU A 97 32.84 6.21 5.72
C GLU A 97 31.91 5.15 6.32
N LEU A 98 31.99 4.99 7.64
CA LEU A 98 31.10 4.15 8.43
C LEU A 98 30.39 5.02 9.47
N THR A 99 29.06 5.02 9.45
CA THR A 99 28.22 5.86 10.31
C THR A 99 27.21 5.04 11.08
N PHE A 100 26.90 5.51 12.27
CA PHE A 100 25.85 5.00 13.14
C PHE A 100 24.95 6.18 13.49
N GLY A 101 23.64 5.93 13.57
CA GLY A 101 22.74 7.02 13.90
C GLY A 101 21.45 6.59 14.55
N LEU A 102 20.80 7.59 15.13
CA LEU A 102 19.57 7.49 15.88
C LEU A 102 18.46 8.22 15.16
N LYS A 103 17.31 7.58 15.05
CA LYS A 103 16.08 8.17 14.53
C LYS A 103 15.38 8.91 15.67
N LEU A 104 15.31 10.23 15.55
CA LEU A 104 14.61 11.08 16.52
C LEU A 104 13.12 11.19 16.18
N SER A 105 12.78 11.23 14.90
CA SER A 105 11.41 11.32 14.43
C SER A 105 11.23 10.61 13.10
N LYS A 106 10.03 10.68 12.52
CA LYS A 106 9.78 10.17 11.16
C LYS A 106 10.68 10.84 10.11
N TYR A 107 11.02 12.11 10.31
CA TYR A 107 11.73 12.92 9.32
C TYR A 107 13.17 13.26 9.70
N LEU A 108 13.55 13.08 10.96
CA LEU A 108 14.83 13.56 11.47
C LEU A 108 15.67 12.42 12.05
N ARG A 109 16.96 12.40 11.72
CA ARG A 109 17.95 11.52 12.33
C ARG A 109 19.21 12.30 12.72
N LEU A 110 19.88 11.83 13.77
CA LEU A 110 21.23 12.25 14.13
C LEU A 110 22.18 11.10 13.81
N TYR A 111 23.40 11.42 13.38
CA TYR A 111 24.41 10.41 13.13
C TYR A 111 25.81 10.91 13.43
N SER A 112 26.69 9.94 13.72
CA SER A 112 28.13 10.14 13.79
C SER A 112 28.85 8.89 13.30
N GLY A 113 30.16 8.98 13.04
CA GLY A 113 30.89 7.87 12.47
C GLY A 113 32.39 8.09 12.40
N VAL A 114 33.02 7.31 11.52
CA VAL A 114 34.44 7.41 11.17
C VAL A 114 34.54 7.53 9.66
N LYS A 115 35.32 8.49 9.19
CA LYS A 115 35.57 8.78 7.78
C LYS A 115 37.08 8.82 7.53
N LEU A 116 37.55 8.00 6.61
CA LEU A 116 38.96 7.98 6.20
C LEU A 116 39.06 8.73 4.88
N SER A 117 39.64 9.92 4.86
CA SER A 117 39.83 10.70 3.63
C SER A 117 41.21 10.37 3.05
N LEU A 118 41.25 9.45 2.08
CA LEU A 118 42.48 9.04 1.40
C LEU A 118 42.84 10.05 0.31
N LEU A 119 43.90 10.83 0.51
CA LEU A 119 44.33 11.85 -0.44
C LEU A 119 44.80 11.18 -1.74
N ARG A 120 44.32 11.68 -2.88
CA ARG A 120 44.70 11.23 -4.22
C ARG A 120 45.59 12.25 -4.93
N HIS A 121 45.17 13.51 -4.94
CA HIS A 121 45.91 14.61 -5.54
C HIS A 121 45.70 15.89 -4.74
N SER A 122 46.70 16.75 -4.74
CA SER A 122 46.65 18.09 -4.20
C SER A 122 47.20 19.06 -5.24
N ASN A 123 46.41 20.07 -5.59
CA ASN A 123 46.74 21.03 -6.62
C ASN A 123 46.57 22.46 -6.10
N LEU A 124 47.50 23.32 -6.48
CA LEU A 124 47.35 24.77 -6.48
C LEU A 124 46.76 25.18 -7.84
N LEU A 125 45.71 25.99 -7.80
CA LEU A 125 45.04 26.59 -8.93
C LEU A 125 45.38 28.06 -8.98
N ILE A 126 46.05 28.49 -10.04
CA ILE A 126 46.42 29.89 -10.29
C ILE A 126 45.59 30.41 -11.47
N LEU A 127 44.98 31.59 -11.32
CA LEU A 127 44.36 32.32 -12.44
C LEU A 127 45.47 32.91 -13.32
N ASN A 128 45.34 32.80 -14.64
CA ASN A 128 46.32 33.15 -15.70
C ASN A 128 47.23 32.00 -16.16
N GLY A 129 46.76 30.76 -16.04
CA GLY A 129 47.46 29.61 -16.62
C GLY A 129 47.38 29.56 -18.15
N THR A 130 48.34 28.90 -18.79
CA THR A 130 48.38 28.66 -20.25
C THR A 130 47.33 27.65 -20.75
N SER A 131 46.51 27.09 -19.85
CA SER A 131 45.47 26.13 -20.21
C SER A 131 44.24 26.84 -20.78
N PHE A 132 43.51 26.14 -21.66
CA PHE A 132 42.26 26.63 -22.26
C PHE A 132 41.19 27.04 -21.23
N SER A 133 41.30 26.56 -19.98
CA SER A 133 40.38 26.91 -18.89
C SER A 133 40.74 28.19 -18.13
N GLY A 134 41.90 28.80 -18.42
CA GLY A 134 42.43 29.96 -17.69
C GLY A 134 43.04 29.64 -16.31
N TYR A 135 42.99 28.36 -15.90
CA TYR A 135 43.57 27.87 -14.65
C TYR A 135 44.75 26.94 -14.91
N GLU A 136 45.87 27.19 -14.25
CA GLU A 136 46.96 26.22 -14.17
C GLU A 136 46.81 25.35 -12.93
N ARG A 137 46.98 24.04 -13.08
CA ARG A 137 46.99 23.07 -11.97
C ARG A 137 48.42 22.67 -11.68
N ILE A 138 48.96 23.20 -10.60
CA ILE A 138 50.32 22.88 -10.15
C ILE A 138 50.20 21.87 -9.00
N PRO A 139 50.77 20.66 -9.11
CA PRO A 139 50.75 19.71 -8.01
C PRO A 139 51.52 20.27 -6.82
N ILE A 140 50.96 20.14 -5.63
CA ILE A 140 51.58 20.60 -4.38
C ILE A 140 51.67 19.47 -3.35
N THR A 141 52.62 19.61 -2.44
CA THR A 141 52.84 18.68 -1.32
C THR A 141 52.43 19.32 0.02
N GLY A 142 52.36 18.52 1.09
CA GLY A 142 52.04 19.01 2.44
C GLY A 142 50.62 18.71 2.92
N TYR A 143 49.79 18.11 2.07
CA TYR A 143 48.52 17.51 2.46
C TYR A 143 48.65 16.00 2.59
N HIS A 144 47.89 15.42 3.51
CA HIS A 144 47.94 13.99 3.81
C HIS A 144 46.53 13.39 3.92
N SER A 145 46.48 12.07 3.87
CA SER A 145 45.27 11.33 4.23
C SER A 145 44.95 11.54 5.71
N GLU A 146 43.67 11.51 6.06
CA GLU A 146 43.24 11.82 7.43
C GLU A 146 42.09 10.93 7.90
N VAL A 147 41.95 10.87 9.22
CA VAL A 147 40.79 10.28 9.89
C VAL A 147 39.98 11.43 10.48
N SER A 148 38.67 11.41 10.23
CA SER A 148 37.73 12.38 10.77
C SER A 148 36.48 11.71 11.35
N ILE A 149 35.82 12.41 12.26
CA ILE A 149 34.56 12.03 12.88
C ILE A 149 33.48 12.93 12.28
N PRO A 150 32.69 12.46 11.30
CA PRO A 150 31.50 13.17 10.87
C PRO A 150 30.47 13.20 12.02
N ILE A 151 29.83 14.34 12.21
CA ILE A 151 28.66 14.50 13.06
C ILE A 151 27.63 15.28 12.25
N GLY A 152 26.41 14.75 12.14
CA GLY A 152 25.43 15.34 11.26
C GLY A 152 23.97 15.02 11.58
N ILE A 153 23.11 15.69 10.83
CA ILE A 153 21.66 15.55 10.87
C ILE A 153 21.18 15.14 9.48
N SER A 154 20.23 14.20 9.43
CA SER A 154 19.56 13.79 8.19
C SER A 154 18.08 14.17 8.25
N TYR A 155 17.61 14.90 7.24
CA TYR A 155 16.20 15.24 7.03
C TYR A 155 15.62 14.43 5.86
N PHE A 156 14.59 13.63 6.11
CA PHE A 156 13.93 12.79 5.11
C PHE A 156 12.88 13.59 4.34
N LEU A 157 13.06 13.66 3.01
CA LEU A 157 12.18 14.36 2.09
C LEU A 157 11.04 13.43 1.63
N TYR A 158 11.33 12.54 0.67
CA TYR A 158 10.35 11.64 0.05
C TYR A 158 10.99 10.29 -0.28
N ARG A 159 10.26 9.17 -0.10
CA ARG A 159 10.72 7.79 -0.43
C ARG A 159 12.13 7.46 0.07
N ASN A 160 12.41 7.75 1.34
CA ASN A 160 13.72 7.54 1.96
C ASN A 160 14.89 8.36 1.36
N THR A 161 14.62 9.31 0.45
CA THR A 161 15.59 10.33 0.06
C THR A 161 15.81 11.29 1.21
N SER A 162 17.07 11.56 1.54
CA SER A 162 17.42 12.43 2.67
C SER A 162 18.41 13.52 2.26
N LEU A 163 18.21 14.71 2.81
CA LEU A 163 19.20 15.77 2.86
C LEU A 163 20.02 15.62 4.15
N ASN A 164 21.34 15.56 4.03
CA ASN A 164 22.27 15.45 5.15
C ASN A 164 23.06 16.73 5.29
N ILE A 165 23.21 17.19 6.52
CA ILE A 165 24.06 18.29 6.91
C ILE A 165 25.06 17.73 7.92
N ASP A 166 26.36 17.76 7.62
CA ASP A 166 27.40 17.26 8.52
C ASP A 166 28.58 18.20 8.67
N TYR A 167 29.21 18.11 9.83
CA TYR A 167 30.49 18.73 10.13
C TYR A 167 31.51 17.64 10.45
N CYS A 168 32.68 17.69 9.82
CA CYS A 168 33.75 16.71 10.02
C CYS A 168 34.78 17.24 11.01
N LEU A 169 34.91 16.58 12.16
CA LEU A 169 35.96 16.87 13.14
C LEU A 169 37.21 16.04 12.82
N PRO A 170 38.36 16.65 12.49
CA PRO A 170 39.57 15.89 12.26
C PRO A 170 40.12 15.30 13.58
N VAL A 171 40.70 14.10 13.52
CA VAL A 171 41.22 13.40 14.72
C VAL A 171 42.67 13.77 15.01
N ILE A 172 43.51 13.86 13.98
CA ILE A 172 44.98 13.95 14.10
C ILE A 172 45.50 15.34 13.74
N SER A 173 44.81 16.09 12.86
CA SER A 173 45.29 17.37 12.35
C SER A 173 44.19 18.41 12.36
N ASP A 174 44.40 19.54 13.06
CA ASP A 174 43.47 20.67 13.06
C ASP A 174 43.49 21.46 11.73
N ALA A 175 44.14 20.92 10.69
CA ALA A 175 44.43 21.62 9.46
C ALA A 175 43.22 21.89 8.56
N LYS A 176 41.98 21.53 8.94
CA LYS A 176 40.79 21.97 8.21
C LYS A 176 39.48 21.90 8.97
N SER A 177 38.56 22.79 8.61
CA SER A 177 37.13 22.63 8.84
C SER A 177 36.45 22.16 7.55
N ASN A 178 35.52 21.22 7.67
CA ASN A 178 34.71 20.78 6.53
C ASN A 178 33.25 20.65 6.92
N PHE A 179 32.40 21.40 6.23
CA PHE A 179 30.96 21.33 6.30
C PHE A 179 30.42 20.67 5.02
N GLY A 180 29.53 19.68 5.17
CA GLY A 180 28.96 18.91 4.08
C GLY A 180 27.45 19.11 3.95
N LEU A 181 26.98 19.26 2.71
CA LEU A 181 25.56 19.23 2.35
C LEU A 181 25.34 18.12 1.31
N THR A 182 24.70 17.01 1.70
CA THR A 182 24.65 15.78 0.89
C THR A 182 23.24 15.24 0.72
N PHE A 183 22.80 15.03 -0.51
CA PHE A 183 21.62 14.24 -0.83
C PHE A 183 21.96 12.76 -0.92
N LYS A 184 21.19 11.92 -0.22
CA LYS A 184 21.20 10.46 -0.40
C LYS A 184 19.92 10.05 -1.12
N ILE A 185 20.08 9.40 -2.27
CA ILE A 185 18.98 8.93 -3.11
C ILE A 185 19.06 7.40 -3.14
N PRO A 186 18.16 6.69 -2.43
CA PRO A 186 18.13 5.24 -2.47
C PRO A 186 17.68 4.76 -3.86
N VAL A 187 18.43 3.82 -4.43
CA VAL A 187 18.08 3.16 -5.70
C VAL A 187 17.10 2.01 -5.45
N ASN A 188 17.26 1.31 -4.32
CA ASN A 188 16.29 0.34 -3.85
C ASN A 188 15.28 1.01 -2.91
N SER A 189 14.01 1.00 -3.30
CA SER A 189 12.91 1.39 -2.43
C SER A 189 12.24 0.11 -1.90
N PRO A 190 12.63 -0.40 -0.72
CA PRO A 190 12.02 -1.60 -0.12
C PRO A 190 10.52 -1.43 0.11
N ASN A 191 10.04 -0.18 0.17
CA ASN A 191 8.63 0.16 0.20
C ASN A 191 8.12 0.51 -1.21
N LYS A 192 8.01 -0.47 -2.11
CA LYS A 192 6.91 -0.37 -3.09
C LYS A 192 5.65 -0.53 -2.26
N ALA A 193 4.95 0.58 -2.00
CA ALA A 193 3.60 0.51 -1.43
C ALA A 193 2.83 -0.54 -2.22
N GLU A 194 2.26 -1.53 -1.52
CA GLU A 194 1.56 -2.64 -2.16
C GLU A 194 0.64 -2.09 -3.24
N THR A 195 0.82 -2.59 -4.46
CA THR A 195 -0.02 -2.16 -5.57
C THR A 195 -1.48 -2.49 -5.25
N TYR A 196 -2.42 -1.67 -5.72
CA TYR A 196 -3.85 -1.92 -5.54
C TYR A 196 -4.25 -3.35 -5.95
N ARG A 197 -3.61 -3.88 -7.00
CA ARG A 197 -3.79 -5.26 -7.47
C ARG A 197 -3.37 -6.30 -6.42
N GLN A 198 -2.29 -6.06 -5.68
CA GLN A 198 -1.84 -6.94 -4.59
C GLN A 198 -2.80 -6.88 -3.40
N LYS A 199 -3.22 -5.68 -2.97
CA LYS A 199 -4.19 -5.52 -1.88
C LYS A 199 -5.51 -6.24 -2.16
N ARG A 200 -6.02 -6.13 -3.39
CA ARG A 200 -7.21 -6.88 -3.83
C ARG A 200 -7.02 -8.37 -3.84
N LYS A 201 -5.84 -8.85 -4.25
CA LYS A 201 -5.54 -10.27 -4.25
C LYS A 201 -5.53 -10.82 -2.82
N ILE A 202 -4.92 -10.11 -1.88
CA ILE A 202 -4.89 -10.49 -0.45
C ILE A 202 -6.30 -10.45 0.15
N ALA A 203 -7.04 -9.35 -0.06
CA ALA A 203 -8.40 -9.23 0.44
C ALA A 203 -9.32 -10.35 -0.07
N SER A 204 -9.26 -10.67 -1.38
CA SER A 204 -10.05 -11.77 -1.93
C SER A 204 -9.57 -13.16 -1.48
N ALA A 205 -8.27 -13.34 -1.23
CA ALA A 205 -7.74 -14.56 -0.64
C ALA A 205 -8.27 -14.78 0.78
N ASN A 206 -8.33 -13.71 1.58
CA ASN A 206 -8.93 -13.75 2.90
C ASN A 206 -10.43 -14.06 2.81
N GLN A 207 -11.17 -13.37 1.94
CA GLN A 207 -12.61 -13.58 1.75
C GLN A 207 -12.98 -15.01 1.34
N ILE A 208 -12.20 -15.66 0.46
CA ILE A 208 -12.48 -17.05 0.08
C ILE A 208 -12.21 -18.03 1.23
N ASN A 209 -11.20 -17.77 2.05
CA ASN A 209 -10.91 -18.57 3.24
C ASN A 209 -11.97 -18.35 4.32
N GLN A 210 -12.43 -17.10 4.52
CA GLN A 210 -13.54 -16.76 5.40
C GLN A 210 -14.82 -17.47 4.96
N LEU A 211 -15.15 -17.45 3.67
CA LEU A 211 -16.32 -18.18 3.17
C LEU A 211 -16.18 -19.70 3.36
N LYS A 212 -14.98 -20.27 3.09
CA LYS A 212 -14.75 -21.71 3.19
C LYS A 212 -14.97 -22.24 4.62
N ASN A 213 -14.52 -21.47 5.60
CA ASN A 213 -14.60 -21.84 7.02
C ASN A 213 -15.83 -21.25 7.73
N GLY A 214 -16.55 -20.36 7.05
CA GLY A 214 -17.68 -19.61 7.60
C GLY A 214 -19.05 -20.17 7.21
N THR A 215 -20.08 -19.35 7.41
CA THR A 215 -21.46 -19.65 7.03
C THR A 215 -21.97 -18.66 5.99
N LEU A 216 -22.57 -19.19 4.93
CA LEU A 216 -23.28 -18.41 3.92
C LEU A 216 -24.78 -18.36 4.27
N ILE A 217 -25.28 -17.17 4.60
CA ILE A 217 -26.70 -16.93 4.82
C ILE A 217 -27.36 -16.57 3.50
N VAL A 218 -28.28 -17.41 3.04
CA VAL A 218 -29.07 -17.16 1.84
C VAL A 218 -30.34 -16.42 2.23
N ARG A 219 -30.46 -15.18 1.75
CA ARG A 219 -31.62 -14.33 1.98
C ARG A 219 -32.71 -14.63 0.96
N LEU A 220 -33.86 -15.08 1.46
CA LEU A 220 -35.05 -15.42 0.67
C LEU A 220 -36.02 -14.24 0.65
N LYS A 221 -36.51 -13.87 -0.53
CA LYS A 221 -37.40 -12.71 -0.67
C LYS A 221 -38.77 -12.98 -0.02
N THR A 222 -39.33 -11.95 0.60
CA THR A 222 -40.70 -11.92 1.10
C THR A 222 -41.51 -10.88 0.33
N SER A 223 -42.80 -11.16 0.15
CA SER A 223 -43.75 -10.26 -0.54
C SER A 223 -44.79 -9.70 0.43
N GLU A 224 -44.47 -9.58 1.73
CA GLU A 224 -45.41 -9.23 2.81
C GLU A 224 -46.15 -7.92 2.53
N ASN A 225 -45.44 -6.85 2.17
CA ASN A 225 -46.04 -5.56 1.83
C ASN A 225 -47.01 -5.65 0.65
N LYS A 226 -46.70 -6.48 -0.35
CA LYS A 226 -47.58 -6.65 -1.52
C LYS A 226 -48.82 -7.47 -1.14
N ILE A 227 -48.64 -8.49 -0.30
CA ILE A 227 -49.72 -9.37 0.18
C ILE A 227 -50.67 -8.58 1.09
N SER A 228 -50.16 -7.76 2.01
CA SER A 228 -50.98 -6.92 2.89
C SER A 228 -51.82 -5.93 2.07
N VAL A 229 -51.19 -5.18 1.17
CA VAL A 229 -51.89 -4.23 0.29
C VAL A 229 -53.00 -4.90 -0.53
N LEU A 230 -52.76 -6.11 -1.07
CA LEU A 230 -53.79 -6.84 -1.81
C LEU A 230 -54.95 -7.29 -0.92
N LYS A 231 -54.68 -7.71 0.32
CA LYS A 231 -55.71 -8.08 1.28
C LYS A 231 -56.54 -6.86 1.72
N ASP A 232 -55.89 -5.74 1.97
CA ASP A 232 -56.54 -4.47 2.34
C ASP A 232 -57.44 -3.95 1.21
N MET A 233 -57.07 -4.22 -0.04
CA MET A 233 -57.89 -3.96 -1.23
C MET A 233 -59.03 -4.98 -1.45
N GLY A 234 -59.22 -5.95 -0.56
CA GLY A 234 -60.22 -7.03 -0.69
C GLY A 234 -59.87 -8.09 -1.76
N LYS A 235 -58.66 -8.07 -2.34
CA LYS A 235 -58.21 -8.98 -3.41
C LYS A 235 -57.53 -10.23 -2.83
N VAL A 236 -58.25 -10.97 -1.98
CA VAL A 236 -57.72 -12.11 -1.21
C VAL A 236 -57.12 -13.19 -2.11
N GLU A 237 -57.80 -13.59 -3.18
CA GLU A 237 -57.32 -14.64 -4.09
C GLU A 237 -55.99 -14.25 -4.78
N MET A 238 -55.83 -12.98 -5.16
CA MET A 238 -54.58 -12.49 -5.73
C MET A 238 -53.44 -12.52 -4.69
N ALA A 239 -53.75 -12.17 -3.44
CA ALA A 239 -52.79 -12.23 -2.34
C ALA A 239 -52.30 -13.67 -2.09
N GLU A 240 -53.21 -14.65 -2.11
CA GLU A 240 -52.88 -16.07 -1.98
C GLU A 240 -52.03 -16.58 -3.15
N ARG A 241 -52.36 -16.19 -4.39
CA ARG A 241 -51.54 -16.52 -5.56
C ARG A 241 -50.11 -15.97 -5.44
N VAL A 242 -49.96 -14.74 -4.98
CA VAL A 242 -48.64 -14.12 -4.74
C VAL A 242 -47.88 -14.88 -3.65
N GLN A 243 -48.55 -15.21 -2.53
CA GLN A 243 -47.94 -15.95 -1.43
C GLN A 243 -47.47 -17.35 -1.87
N LYS A 244 -48.30 -18.08 -2.61
CA LYS A 244 -47.98 -19.41 -3.14
C LYS A 244 -46.79 -19.34 -4.10
N ALA A 245 -46.80 -18.39 -5.03
CA ALA A 245 -45.69 -18.20 -5.97
C ALA A 245 -44.37 -17.88 -5.26
N GLN A 246 -44.38 -16.97 -4.28
CA GLN A 246 -43.19 -16.64 -3.49
C GLN A 246 -42.67 -17.86 -2.71
N LYS A 247 -43.57 -18.65 -2.12
CA LYS A 247 -43.21 -19.87 -1.38
C LYS A 247 -42.56 -20.89 -2.31
N GLU A 248 -43.16 -21.16 -3.47
CA GLU A 248 -42.61 -22.07 -4.48
C GLU A 248 -41.23 -21.62 -4.97
N GLU A 249 -41.07 -20.32 -5.22
CA GLU A 249 -39.79 -19.73 -5.62
C GLU A 249 -38.72 -19.93 -4.55
N ASN A 250 -39.02 -19.61 -3.29
CA ASN A 250 -38.12 -19.76 -2.16
C ASN A 250 -37.73 -21.23 -1.93
N MET A 251 -38.68 -22.17 -2.07
CA MET A 251 -38.39 -23.61 -1.99
C MET A 251 -37.40 -24.06 -3.06
N ARG A 252 -37.51 -23.54 -4.30
CA ARG A 252 -36.57 -23.86 -5.37
C ARG A 252 -35.17 -23.31 -5.10
N ILE A 253 -35.06 -22.11 -4.51
CA ILE A 253 -33.78 -21.54 -4.09
C ILE A 253 -33.15 -22.44 -3.02
N VAL A 254 -33.89 -22.77 -1.96
CA VAL A 254 -33.42 -23.66 -0.89
C VAL A 254 -32.92 -24.97 -1.46
N HIS A 255 -33.72 -25.60 -2.32
CA HIS A 255 -33.35 -26.85 -2.97
C HIS A 255 -32.05 -26.71 -3.79
N ALA A 256 -31.90 -25.66 -4.59
CA ALA A 256 -30.70 -25.43 -5.40
C ALA A 256 -29.44 -25.29 -4.54
N PHE A 257 -29.49 -24.54 -3.44
CA PHE A 257 -28.38 -24.40 -2.53
C PHE A 257 -28.03 -25.69 -1.79
N ARG A 258 -29.04 -26.43 -1.32
CA ARG A 258 -28.83 -27.71 -0.64
C ARG A 258 -28.23 -28.79 -1.55
N THR A 259 -28.57 -28.76 -2.84
CA THR A 259 -28.14 -29.78 -3.81
C THR A 259 -26.83 -29.45 -4.51
N GLU A 260 -26.56 -28.17 -4.79
CA GLU A 260 -25.47 -27.78 -5.70
C GLU A 260 -24.31 -27.05 -5.00
N LEU A 261 -24.48 -26.57 -3.76
CA LEU A 261 -23.44 -25.84 -3.03
C LEU A 261 -22.89 -26.65 -1.86
N ASP A 262 -21.67 -27.17 -2.03
CA ASP A 262 -20.92 -27.94 -1.01
C ASP A 262 -19.68 -27.19 -0.50
N PHE A 263 -19.47 -25.95 -0.96
CA PHE A 263 -18.26 -25.19 -0.63
C PHE A 263 -18.17 -24.84 0.86
N CYS A 264 -19.28 -24.45 1.49
CA CYS A 264 -19.36 -23.90 2.84
C CYS A 264 -20.69 -24.27 3.51
N LYS A 265 -20.85 -23.98 4.81
CA LYS A 265 -22.14 -24.16 5.51
C LYS A 265 -23.16 -23.14 4.98
N VAL A 266 -24.40 -23.58 4.76
CA VAL A 266 -25.47 -22.74 4.22
C VAL A 266 -26.68 -22.74 5.15
N GLU A 267 -27.16 -21.53 5.48
CA GLU A 267 -28.39 -21.32 6.22
C GLU A 267 -29.32 -20.35 5.48
N PHE A 268 -30.61 -20.36 5.79
CA PHE A 268 -31.62 -19.59 5.08
C PHE A 268 -32.37 -18.66 6.02
N VAL A 269 -32.63 -17.44 5.57
CA VAL A 269 -33.36 -16.41 6.34
C VAL A 269 -34.27 -15.64 5.39
N PHE A 270 -35.43 -15.18 5.88
CA PHE A 270 -36.31 -14.30 5.11
C PHE A 270 -35.80 -12.85 5.06
N SER A 271 -36.08 -12.13 3.98
CA SER A 271 -35.62 -10.75 3.77
C SER A 271 -36.16 -9.75 4.79
N ASN A 272 -37.29 -10.02 5.44
CA ASN A 272 -37.81 -9.19 6.53
C ASN A 272 -36.94 -9.24 7.80
N ASN A 273 -36.09 -10.25 7.97
CA ASN A 273 -35.15 -10.38 9.08
C ASN A 273 -33.78 -9.73 8.80
N SER A 274 -33.65 -8.91 7.74
CA SER A 274 -32.37 -8.27 7.38
C SER A 274 -31.82 -7.39 8.51
N GLN A 275 -32.70 -6.69 9.23
CA GLN A 275 -32.32 -5.84 10.36
C GLN A 275 -31.71 -6.67 11.50
N ASN A 276 -32.29 -7.83 11.81
CA ASN A 276 -31.76 -8.74 12.82
C ASN A 276 -30.34 -9.23 12.47
N ILE A 277 -30.05 -9.44 11.18
CA ILE A 277 -28.70 -9.79 10.72
C ILE A 277 -27.71 -8.63 10.93
N LEU A 278 -28.11 -7.40 10.58
CA LEU A 278 -27.30 -6.19 10.77
C LEU A 278 -26.98 -5.94 12.26
N ASP A 279 -27.97 -6.17 13.12
CA ASP A 279 -27.86 -5.96 14.55
C ASP A 279 -27.16 -7.11 15.29
N GLY A 280 -26.80 -8.18 14.57
CA GLY A 280 -26.17 -9.39 15.15
C GLY A 280 -27.13 -10.29 15.94
N ASN A 281 -28.43 -10.02 15.90
CA ASN A 281 -29.48 -10.79 16.55
C ASN A 281 -29.85 -12.03 15.71
N LEU A 282 -29.00 -13.05 15.73
CA LEU A 282 -29.14 -14.24 14.89
C LEU A 282 -30.00 -15.36 15.51
N GLU A 283 -30.59 -15.13 16.68
CA GLU A 283 -31.45 -16.12 17.33
C GLU A 283 -32.82 -16.20 16.66
N HIS A 284 -33.33 -17.42 16.47
CA HIS A 284 -34.70 -17.68 15.98
C HIS A 284 -35.06 -17.09 14.60
N ILE A 285 -34.09 -16.82 13.72
CA ILE A 285 -34.36 -16.30 12.36
C ILE A 285 -34.13 -17.31 11.24
N PHE A 286 -33.48 -18.45 11.53
CA PHE A 286 -33.09 -19.44 10.52
C PHE A 286 -34.25 -20.37 10.14
N LEU A 287 -34.28 -20.74 8.87
CA LEU A 287 -35.35 -21.53 8.27
C LEU A 287 -34.90 -22.98 8.02
N ASN A 288 -35.82 -23.92 8.25
CA ASN A 288 -35.68 -25.28 7.75
C ASN A 288 -36.05 -25.40 6.27
N ASP A 289 -35.91 -26.62 5.74
CA ASP A 289 -36.17 -26.90 4.32
C ASP A 289 -37.66 -26.76 3.95
N MET A 290 -38.56 -26.63 4.93
CA MET A 290 -39.99 -26.35 4.75
C MET A 290 -40.33 -24.85 4.89
N LEU A 291 -39.32 -23.97 4.94
CA LEU A 291 -39.45 -22.53 5.14
C LEU A 291 -40.13 -22.14 6.46
N LYS A 292 -39.99 -22.97 7.50
CA LYS A 292 -40.42 -22.66 8.87
C LYS A 292 -39.22 -22.31 9.72
N VAL A 293 -39.40 -21.37 10.64
CA VAL A 293 -38.37 -21.01 11.61
C VAL A 293 -38.00 -22.24 12.44
N ASP A 294 -36.71 -22.53 12.51
CA ASP A 294 -36.14 -23.65 13.24
C ASP A 294 -35.26 -23.11 14.36
N SER A 295 -35.78 -23.15 15.59
CA SER A 295 -35.09 -22.62 16.77
C SER A 295 -33.88 -23.45 17.18
N ALA A 296 -33.75 -24.69 16.67
CA ALA A 296 -32.60 -25.54 16.97
C ALA A 296 -31.36 -25.14 16.14
N ARG A 297 -31.53 -24.37 15.06
CA ARG A 297 -30.42 -23.95 14.22
C ARG A 297 -29.77 -22.71 14.78
N GLN A 298 -28.49 -22.85 15.13
CA GLN A 298 -27.65 -21.76 15.55
C GLN A 298 -26.43 -21.67 14.62
N ILE A 299 -26.01 -20.43 14.36
CA ILE A 299 -24.74 -20.14 13.70
C ILE A 299 -23.74 -19.78 14.80
N ASP A 300 -22.55 -20.37 14.70
CA ASP A 300 -21.43 -19.95 15.51
C ASP A 300 -20.96 -18.55 15.04
N THR A 301 -21.23 -17.54 15.85
CA THR A 301 -20.86 -16.15 15.61
C THR A 301 -19.35 -15.91 15.66
N ALA A 302 -18.56 -16.89 16.11
CA ALA A 302 -17.10 -16.82 16.02
C ALA A 302 -16.60 -16.96 14.58
N ASN A 303 -17.41 -17.53 13.68
CA ASN A 303 -17.06 -17.67 12.27
C ASN A 303 -17.61 -16.51 11.44
N GLU A 304 -16.91 -16.19 10.36
CA GLU A 304 -17.30 -15.13 9.42
C GLU A 304 -18.60 -15.47 8.70
N ILE A 305 -19.45 -14.45 8.54
CA ILE A 305 -20.77 -14.56 7.95
C ILE A 305 -20.80 -13.75 6.66
N LEU A 306 -21.18 -14.41 5.57
CA LEU A 306 -21.45 -13.78 4.28
C LEU A 306 -22.90 -14.02 3.90
N ILE A 307 -23.45 -13.13 3.07
CA ILE A 307 -24.86 -13.17 2.68
C ILE A 307 -24.93 -13.44 1.17
N ALA A 308 -25.83 -14.31 0.75
CA ALA A 308 -26.13 -14.57 -0.66
C ALA A 308 -27.59 -14.25 -0.98
N GLU A 309 -27.83 -13.67 -2.14
CA GLU A 309 -29.19 -13.43 -2.61
C GLU A 309 -29.32 -13.43 -4.13
N PHE A 310 -30.53 -13.71 -4.61
CA PHE A 310 -30.91 -13.50 -6.00
C PHE A 310 -31.50 -12.09 -6.16
N ASP A 311 -30.66 -11.14 -6.57
CA ASP A 311 -31.10 -9.75 -6.77
C ASP A 311 -30.40 -9.06 -7.95
N SER A 312 -30.93 -7.91 -8.35
CA SER A 312 -30.30 -7.07 -9.37
C SER A 312 -28.94 -6.57 -8.89
N LYS A 313 -27.92 -6.66 -9.73
CA LYS A 313 -26.59 -6.14 -9.41
C LYS A 313 -26.64 -4.62 -9.20
N SER A 314 -26.25 -4.14 -8.02
CA SER A 314 -26.10 -2.71 -7.75
C SER A 314 -24.84 -2.14 -8.41
N LYS A 315 -24.83 -0.82 -8.68
CA LYS A 315 -23.63 -0.14 -9.17
C LYS A 315 -22.56 -0.21 -8.08
N ASP A 316 -21.35 -0.65 -8.45
CA ASP A 316 -20.17 -0.70 -7.58
C ASP A 316 -19.90 0.72 -7.05
N THR A 317 -20.34 1.00 -5.81
CA THR A 317 -20.31 2.33 -5.21
C THR A 317 -18.92 2.72 -4.72
N VAL A 318 -17.97 1.76 -4.67
CA VAL A 318 -16.69 2.02 -4.03
C VAL A 318 -15.68 2.61 -5.01
N LYS A 319 -15.54 3.93 -4.96
CA LYS A 319 -14.53 4.69 -5.69
C LYS A 319 -13.19 4.55 -4.98
N TYR A 320 -12.31 3.67 -5.46
CA TYR A 320 -10.94 3.58 -4.96
C TYR A 320 -9.98 4.40 -5.81
N PHE A 321 -9.12 5.15 -5.13
CA PHE A 321 -8.07 5.95 -5.75
C PHE A 321 -7.14 5.05 -6.59
N SER A 322 -7.03 5.32 -7.89
CA SER A 322 -6.28 4.45 -8.80
C SER A 322 -4.82 4.89 -8.96
N HIS A 323 -4.61 6.15 -9.32
CA HIS A 323 -3.33 6.79 -9.49
C HIS A 323 -3.55 8.30 -9.64
N VAL A 324 -2.51 9.07 -9.36
CA VAL A 324 -2.46 10.49 -9.75
C VAL A 324 -2.08 10.52 -11.23
N GLY A 325 -3.00 10.95 -12.08
CA GLY A 325 -2.67 11.34 -13.45
C GLY A 325 -2.28 12.81 -13.50
N HIS A 326 -1.56 13.22 -14.54
CA HIS A 326 -1.43 14.63 -14.88
C HIS A 326 -2.46 14.97 -15.95
N GLY A 327 -3.28 15.99 -15.70
CA GLY A 327 -4.22 16.50 -16.69
C GLY A 327 -4.06 18.00 -16.84
N TYR A 328 -4.24 18.46 -18.07
CA TYR A 328 -4.22 19.87 -18.42
C TYR A 328 -5.62 20.43 -18.29
N ILE A 329 -5.79 21.49 -17.51
CA ILE A 329 -7.03 22.27 -17.45
C ILE A 329 -6.69 23.64 -18.04
N GLU A 330 -7.42 24.05 -19.09
CA GLU A 330 -7.25 25.37 -19.70
C GLU A 330 -7.26 26.47 -18.62
N ASN A 331 -6.30 27.39 -18.72
CA ASN A 331 -6.05 28.51 -17.81
C ASN A 331 -5.49 28.22 -16.41
N LYS A 332 -5.12 26.98 -16.03
CA LYS A 332 -4.53 26.70 -14.69
C LYS A 332 -3.31 25.75 -14.65
N GLY A 333 -2.78 25.37 -15.82
CA GLY A 333 -1.59 24.50 -15.92
C GLY A 333 -1.85 23.04 -15.54
N VAL A 334 -0.77 22.26 -15.42
CA VAL A 334 -0.84 20.82 -15.13
C VAL A 334 -1.09 20.60 -13.64
N ARG A 335 -2.22 19.96 -13.30
CA ARG A 335 -2.50 19.53 -11.92
C ARG A 335 -2.55 18.00 -11.78
N PRO A 336 -2.20 17.47 -10.60
CA PRO A 336 -2.46 16.08 -10.26
C PRO A 336 -3.97 15.82 -10.23
N ILE A 337 -4.49 15.04 -11.17
CA ILE A 337 -5.88 14.58 -11.20
C ILE A 337 -5.93 13.20 -10.56
N HIS A 338 -6.65 13.09 -9.44
CA HIS A 338 -6.97 11.81 -8.83
C HIS A 338 -7.99 11.09 -9.71
N ARG A 339 -7.53 10.10 -10.49
CA ARG A 339 -8.43 9.26 -11.28
C ARG A 339 -8.89 8.09 -10.40
N TYR A 340 -10.18 7.78 -10.43
CA TYR A 340 -10.79 6.67 -9.72
C TYR A 340 -11.21 5.61 -10.75
N TYR A 341 -10.94 4.33 -10.49
CA TYR A 341 -11.53 3.25 -11.29
C TYR A 341 -12.92 2.96 -10.72
N THR A 342 -13.95 3.13 -11.54
CA THR A 342 -15.26 2.52 -11.32
C THR A 342 -15.39 1.35 -12.28
N SER A 343 -15.80 0.17 -11.81
CA SER A 343 -16.04 -0.96 -12.70
C SER A 343 -17.38 -0.74 -13.43
N SER A 344 -17.32 -0.06 -14.57
CA SER A 344 -18.46 0.42 -15.35
C SER A 344 -19.16 -0.65 -16.20
N MET A 345 -19.29 -1.89 -15.70
CA MET A 345 -20.20 -2.86 -16.34
C MET A 345 -21.54 -2.81 -15.61
N GLU A 346 -22.43 -2.00 -16.18
CA GLU A 346 -23.87 -2.00 -15.94
C GLU A 346 -24.43 -3.33 -16.43
N PHE A 347 -24.75 -4.23 -15.50
CA PHE A 347 -25.52 -5.42 -15.81
C PHE A 347 -26.92 -5.21 -15.22
N GLU A 348 -27.90 -4.95 -16.07
CA GLU A 348 -29.31 -4.77 -15.69
C GLU A 348 -30.03 -6.12 -15.51
N GLY A 349 -29.47 -7.01 -14.69
CA GLY A 349 -30.08 -8.31 -14.39
C GLY A 349 -29.92 -8.76 -12.94
N LEU A 350 -30.91 -9.51 -12.44
CA LEU A 350 -30.79 -10.53 -11.40
C LEU A 350 -29.54 -11.37 -11.61
N ALA A 351 -28.82 -11.51 -10.53
CA ALA A 351 -27.69 -12.40 -10.37
C ALA A 351 -27.81 -13.05 -8.99
N LEU A 352 -27.17 -14.21 -8.82
CA LEU A 352 -26.78 -14.64 -7.50
C LEU A 352 -25.59 -13.77 -7.07
N ILE A 353 -25.77 -12.93 -6.06
CA ILE A 353 -24.74 -12.03 -5.52
C ILE A 353 -24.30 -12.46 -4.11
N ILE A 354 -23.05 -12.19 -3.75
CA ILE A 354 -22.51 -12.38 -2.40
C ILE A 354 -22.16 -11.02 -1.79
N LEU A 355 -22.62 -10.80 -0.57
CA LEU A 355 -22.48 -9.60 0.24
C LEU A 355 -21.72 -9.93 1.53
N ASP A 356 -21.12 -8.91 2.14
CA ASP A 356 -20.65 -9.00 3.52
C ASP A 356 -21.79 -8.85 4.54
N LYS A 357 -21.45 -8.93 5.84
CA LYS A 357 -22.38 -8.77 6.96
C LYS A 357 -23.12 -7.42 6.97
N ASP A 358 -22.54 -6.39 6.35
CA ASP A 358 -23.10 -5.04 6.28
C ASP A 358 -23.88 -4.83 4.96
N PHE A 359 -24.22 -5.94 4.26
CA PHE A 359 -24.92 -5.98 2.97
C PHE A 359 -24.19 -5.25 1.83
N VAL A 360 -22.88 -5.09 1.93
CA VAL A 360 -22.06 -4.52 0.85
C VAL A 360 -21.61 -5.62 -0.09
N GLN A 361 -21.79 -5.40 -1.39
CA GLN A 361 -21.41 -6.38 -2.41
C GLN A 361 -19.88 -6.58 -2.43
N LEU A 362 -19.45 -7.84 -2.36
CA LEU A 362 -18.03 -8.19 -2.48
C LEU A 362 -17.53 -7.90 -3.91
N ASN A 363 -16.23 -7.70 -4.09
CA ASN A 363 -15.64 -7.25 -5.35
C ASN A 363 -14.64 -8.25 -5.96
N LYS A 364 -14.39 -8.16 -7.29
CA LYS A 364 -13.35 -8.97 -7.98
C LYS A 364 -12.01 -8.87 -7.22
N PRO A 365 -11.14 -9.90 -7.25
CA PRO A 365 -11.21 -11.14 -8.05
C PRO A 365 -12.04 -12.30 -7.44
N PHE A 366 -12.63 -12.13 -6.26
CA PHE A 366 -13.55 -13.12 -5.70
C PHE A 366 -14.73 -13.41 -6.65
N PRO A 367 -15.37 -14.60 -6.66
CA PRO A 367 -16.60 -14.82 -7.42
C PRO A 367 -17.80 -14.26 -6.63
N TYR A 368 -18.09 -12.97 -6.78
CA TYR A 368 -19.15 -12.26 -6.01
C TYR A 368 -20.48 -12.15 -6.74
N PHE A 369 -20.55 -12.52 -8.03
CA PHE A 369 -21.82 -12.63 -8.72
C PHE A 369 -21.79 -13.66 -9.86
N ILE A 370 -22.95 -14.27 -10.09
CA ILE A 370 -23.23 -15.04 -11.29
C ILE A 370 -24.57 -14.56 -11.87
N PRO A 371 -24.58 -14.11 -13.13
CA PRO A 371 -25.82 -13.79 -13.83
C PRO A 371 -26.81 -14.95 -13.70
N ALA A 372 -28.01 -14.67 -13.20
CA ALA A 372 -29.11 -15.60 -13.33
C ALA A 372 -29.68 -15.43 -14.74
N GLU A 373 -29.86 -16.52 -15.49
CA GLU A 373 -30.41 -16.45 -16.85
C GLU A 373 -31.85 -15.89 -16.81
N PHE A 374 -32.13 -14.85 -17.61
CA PHE A 374 -33.46 -14.23 -17.71
C PHE A 374 -34.13 -14.32 -19.09
N LYS A 375 -35.45 -14.56 -19.06
CA LYS A 375 -36.54 -13.54 -19.11
C LYS A 375 -36.39 -12.31 -20.02
N SER A 376 -35.74 -12.39 -21.18
CA SER A 376 -35.83 -11.32 -22.21
C SER A 376 -37.11 -11.39 -23.08
N ILE A 377 -38.19 -12.01 -22.60
CA ILE A 377 -39.41 -12.24 -23.41
C ILE A 377 -40.64 -11.50 -22.84
N LYS A 378 -40.61 -11.01 -21.59
CA LYS A 378 -41.76 -10.28 -21.00
C LYS A 378 -41.82 -8.78 -21.34
N LYS A 379 -40.72 -8.15 -21.78
CA LYS A 379 -40.70 -6.70 -22.12
C LYS A 379 -41.02 -6.41 -23.59
N HIS A 380 -40.97 -7.42 -24.47
CA HIS A 380 -41.25 -7.29 -25.90
C HIS A 380 -42.13 -8.47 -26.38
N PRO A 381 -43.45 -8.40 -26.17
CA PRO A 381 -44.37 -9.44 -26.61
C PRO A 381 -44.36 -9.63 -28.14
N GLU A 382 -44.00 -8.60 -28.91
CA GLU A 382 -43.79 -8.69 -30.36
C GLU A 382 -42.73 -9.71 -30.82
N HIS A 383 -41.78 -10.12 -29.96
CA HIS A 383 -40.82 -11.18 -30.28
C HIS A 383 -41.32 -12.59 -29.95
N SER A 384 -42.50 -12.74 -29.34
CA SER A 384 -43.05 -14.04 -28.92
C SER A 384 -43.77 -14.81 -30.05
N PHE A 385 -44.12 -14.14 -31.15
CA PHE A 385 -44.93 -14.72 -32.23
C PHE A 385 -44.16 -15.72 -33.13
N LEU A 386 -42.81 -15.70 -33.12
CA LEU A 386 -42.00 -16.54 -34.01
C LEU A 386 -41.56 -17.89 -33.41
N LEU A 387 -41.91 -18.20 -32.16
CA LEU A 387 -41.54 -19.46 -31.50
C LEU A 387 -42.76 -20.09 -30.83
N THR A 388 -43.37 -21.01 -31.58
CA THR A 388 -44.30 -22.12 -31.28
C THR A 388 -44.52 -22.58 -29.80
N PRO A 389 -45.61 -23.35 -29.53
CA PRO A 389 -46.37 -23.34 -28.26
C PRO A 389 -45.82 -24.22 -27.11
N PHE A 390 -44.51 -24.24 -26.89
CA PHE A 390 -43.87 -25.14 -25.91
C PHE A 390 -43.44 -24.53 -24.55
N PHE A 391 -43.78 -23.26 -24.24
CA PHE A 391 -43.28 -22.61 -23.03
C PHE A 391 -44.38 -22.20 -22.04
N LEU A 392 -45.04 -23.19 -21.45
CA LEU A 392 -45.68 -23.04 -20.15
C LEU A 392 -44.60 -23.23 -19.06
N TYR A 393 -44.36 -22.16 -18.29
CA TYR A 393 -43.43 -21.99 -17.16
C TYR A 393 -41.93 -21.76 -17.50
N PRO A 394 -41.38 -20.54 -17.28
CA PRO A 394 -39.94 -20.33 -17.32
C PRO A 394 -39.33 -20.94 -16.05
N ASN A 395 -38.84 -22.18 -16.15
CA ASN A 395 -38.07 -22.83 -15.09
C ASN A 395 -36.76 -22.05 -14.88
N TRP A 396 -36.72 -21.24 -13.83
CA TRP A 396 -35.49 -20.63 -13.37
C TRP A 396 -34.51 -21.74 -12.98
N TYR A 397 -33.36 -21.79 -13.66
CA TYR A 397 -32.30 -22.76 -13.37
C TYR A 397 -31.47 -22.31 -12.17
N TYR A 398 -32.10 -22.18 -11.00
CA TYR A 398 -31.40 -21.90 -9.74
C TYR A 398 -30.25 -22.87 -9.51
N ASN A 399 -30.48 -24.16 -9.75
CA ASN A 399 -29.46 -25.20 -9.66
C ASN A 399 -28.24 -24.89 -10.53
N LYS A 400 -28.44 -24.48 -11.79
CA LYS A 400 -27.33 -24.12 -12.70
C LYS A 400 -26.53 -22.93 -12.19
N THR A 401 -27.23 -21.88 -11.72
CA THR A 401 -26.59 -20.67 -11.19
C THR A 401 -25.78 -20.97 -9.93
N VAL A 402 -26.35 -21.74 -8.99
CA VAL A 402 -25.68 -22.16 -7.77
C VAL A 402 -24.51 -23.10 -8.06
N ARG A 403 -24.67 -24.07 -8.97
CA ARG A 403 -23.60 -24.97 -9.41
C ARG A 403 -22.42 -24.21 -9.99
N GLU A 404 -22.69 -23.23 -10.84
CA GLU A 404 -21.64 -22.38 -11.41
C GLU A 404 -20.95 -21.54 -10.33
N MET A 405 -21.67 -21.12 -9.27
CA MET A 405 -21.09 -20.43 -8.11
C MET A 405 -20.13 -21.34 -7.40
N ASN A 406 -20.61 -22.53 -7.06
CA ASN A 406 -19.83 -23.54 -6.37
C ASN A 406 -18.54 -23.87 -7.13
N ARG A 407 -18.64 -24.11 -8.44
CA ARG A 407 -17.49 -24.38 -9.32
C ARG A 407 -16.48 -23.24 -9.32
N ARG A 408 -16.92 -21.98 -9.34
CA ARG A 408 -16.02 -20.82 -9.32
C ARG A 408 -15.35 -20.63 -7.97
N LEU A 409 -16.07 -20.88 -6.87
CA LEU A 409 -15.53 -20.83 -5.51
C LEU A 409 -14.40 -21.86 -5.34
N HIS A 410 -14.65 -23.13 -5.68
CA HIS A 410 -13.62 -24.18 -5.64
C HIS A 410 -12.41 -23.86 -6.53
N ARG A 411 -12.65 -23.43 -7.78
CA ARG A 411 -11.55 -23.05 -8.69
C ARG A 411 -10.71 -21.90 -8.13
N PHE A 412 -11.35 -20.90 -7.52
CA PHE A 412 -10.65 -19.75 -6.97
C PHE A 412 -9.87 -20.13 -5.71
N TYR A 413 -10.47 -20.93 -4.82
CA TYR A 413 -9.82 -21.46 -3.62
C TYR A 413 -8.55 -22.25 -3.94
N ASN A 414 -8.63 -23.22 -4.86
CA ASN A 414 -7.50 -24.05 -5.30
C ASN A 414 -6.41 -23.29 -6.07
N LYS A 415 -6.67 -22.04 -6.46
CA LYS A 415 -5.68 -21.17 -7.11
C LYS A 415 -4.97 -20.27 -6.11
N VAL A 416 -5.61 -20.00 -4.97
CA VAL A 416 -5.10 -19.12 -3.92
C VAL A 416 -4.27 -19.90 -2.92
N ASN A 417 -4.74 -21.09 -2.53
CA ASN A 417 -4.06 -22.07 -1.68
C ASN A 417 -3.49 -23.18 -2.56
#